data_AF-A0A0D0CCB8-F1
#
_entry.id   AF-A0A0D0CCB8-F1
#
_cell.length_a   1.000
_cell.length_b   1.000
_cell.length_c   1.000
_cell.angle_alpha   90.00
_cell.angle_beta   90.00
_cell.angle_gamma   90.00
#
_symmetry.space_group_name_H-M   'P 1'
#
loop_
_entity.id
_entity.type
_entity.pdbx_description
1 polymer ?
#
loop_
_entity_poly.entity_id
_entity_poly.type
_entity_poly.pdbx_seq_one_letter_code
_entity_poly.pdbx_strand_id
1 'polypeptide(L)' 'DCYCELLRVSCQWQLLKLLKWAGFGHQQDSQKPRSLVLFCPMCPQPGINVCPDATNDLLNWKYNQTLIMDGNFKAEHL' A
#
# COMPACT_ATOMS: atom_id res chain seq x y z
N ASP A 1 -25.64 12.11 -1.69
CA ASP A 1 -24.46 12.80 -1.12
C ASP A 1 -24.62 13.14 0.36
N CYS A 2 -24.90 12.14 1.20
CA CYS A 2 -24.84 12.32 2.65
C CYS A 2 -23.47 11.84 3.12
N TYR A 3 -22.90 12.50 4.14
CA TYR A 3 -21.65 12.11 4.82
C TYR A 3 -20.32 12.43 4.12
N CYS A 4 -20.27 13.39 3.18
CA CYS A 4 -19.01 13.80 2.55
C CYS A 4 -17.93 14.21 3.58
N GLU A 5 -18.30 14.96 4.61
CA GLU A 5 -17.36 15.36 5.67
C GLU A 5 -16.91 14.18 6.53
N LEU A 6 -17.79 13.20 6.79
CA LEU A 6 -17.42 11.99 7.52
C LEU A 6 -16.42 11.14 6.71
N LEU A 7 -16.65 10.99 5.41
CA LEU A 7 -15.73 10.29 4.51
C LEU A 7 -14.38 11.00 4.44
N ARG A 8 -14.39 12.34 4.34
CA ARG A 8 -13.17 13.16 4.36
C ARG A 8 -12.37 12.95 5.64
N VAL A 9 -13.01 13.05 6.80
CA VAL A 9 -12.36 12.84 8.10
C VAL A 9 -11.85 11.41 8.24
N SER A 10 -12.58 10.41 7.73
CA SER A 10 -12.14 9.02 7.71
C SER A 10 -10.85 8.83 6.89
N CYS A 11 -10.79 9.41 5.68
CA CYS A 11 -9.59 9.37 4.84
C CYS A 11 -8.40 10.06 5.52
N GLN A 12 -8.62 11.24 6.13
CA GLN A 12 -7.59 11.96 6.89
C GLN A 12 -7.09 11.13 8.08
N TRP A 13 -7.99 10.47 8.80
CA TRP A 13 -7.63 9.60 9.93
C TRP A 13 -6.81 8.38 9.48
N GLN A 14 -7.19 7.73 8.37
CA GLN A 14 -6.42 6.62 7.81
C GLN A 14 -5.00 7.06 7.43
N LEU A 15 -4.85 8.22 6.79
CA LEU A 15 -3.54 8.79 6.46
C LEU A 15 -2.70 9.05 7.71
N LEU A 16 -3.28 9.65 8.76
CA LEU A 16 -2.57 9.89 10.02
C LEU A 16 -2.09 8.61 10.69
N LYS A 17 -2.90 7.53 10.64
CA LYS A 17 -2.47 6.22 11.14
C LYS A 17 -1.31 5.65 10.35
N LEU A 18 -1.35 5.74 9.01
CA LEU A 18 -0.26 5.29 8.15
C LEU A 18 1.04 6.04 8.43
N LEU A 19 0.96 7.38 8.54
CA LEU A 19 2.10 8.22 8.92
C LEU A 19 2.69 7.78 10.26
N LYS A 20 1.84 7.62 11.29
CA LYS A 20 2.28 7.16 12.61
C LYS A 20 2.96 5.79 12.56
N TRP A 21 2.39 4.82 11.83
CA TRP A 21 2.94 3.47 11.73
C TRP A 21 4.28 3.43 10.97
N ALA A 22 4.43 4.27 9.97
CA ALA A 22 5.69 4.43 9.23
C ALA A 22 6.73 5.28 9.98
N GLY A 23 6.43 5.75 11.20
CA GLY A 23 7.36 6.54 12.02
C GLY A 23 7.46 8.01 11.60
N PHE A 24 6.53 8.49 10.76
CA PHE A 24 6.45 9.90 10.37
C PHE A 24 5.63 10.70 11.39
N GLY A 25 6.11 11.89 11.73
CA GLY A 25 5.36 12.81 12.60
C GLY A 25 6.15 14.04 13.02
N HIS A 26 7.37 13.86 13.53
CA HIS A 26 8.18 14.98 14.06
C HIS A 26 9.33 15.40 13.13
N GLN A 27 9.87 14.48 12.32
CA GLN A 27 11.00 14.80 11.45
C GLN A 27 10.57 15.59 10.21
N GLN A 28 11.31 16.65 9.90
CA GLN A 28 11.15 17.47 8.69
C GLN A 28 11.71 16.80 7.43
N ASP A 29 12.20 15.57 7.54
CA ASP A 29 12.75 14.83 6.41
C ASP A 29 11.65 14.61 5.37
N SER A 30 11.98 14.92 4.12
CA SER A 30 11.08 14.70 3.00
C SER A 30 10.73 13.22 2.92
N GLN A 31 9.44 12.91 2.75
CA GLN A 31 8.99 11.53 2.53
C GLN A 31 9.72 10.97 1.32
N LYS A 32 10.50 9.91 1.55
CA LYS A 32 11.08 9.14 0.45
C LYS A 32 9.93 8.46 -0.31
N PRO A 33 10.03 8.32 -1.64
CA PRO A 33 9.08 7.52 -2.41
C PRO A 33 8.89 6.14 -1.74
N ARG A 34 7.65 5.64 -1.70
CA ARG A 34 7.27 4.35 -1.09
C ARG A 34 7.39 4.26 0.45
N SER A 35 7.81 5.30 1.15
CA SER A 35 8.00 5.25 2.62
C SER A 35 6.74 5.00 3.46
N LEU A 36 5.55 5.23 2.88
CA LEU A 36 4.25 4.97 3.51
C LEU A 36 3.59 3.66 3.08
N VAL A 37 4.23 2.88 2.20
CA VAL A 37 3.66 1.63 1.71
C VAL A 37 3.82 0.56 2.79
N LEU A 38 2.70 -0.03 3.21
CA LEU A 38 2.71 -1.19 4.10
C LEU A 38 3.35 -2.37 3.37
N PHE A 39 4.31 -3.04 4.04
CA PHE A 39 4.89 -4.26 3.51
C PHE A 39 3.82 -5.36 3.48
N CYS A 40 3.48 -5.81 2.28
CA CYS A 40 2.54 -6.89 2.06
C CYS A 40 3.35 -8.19 1.86
N PRO A 41 3.32 -9.15 2.81
CA PRO A 41 4.12 -10.37 2.70
C PRO A 41 3.64 -11.30 1.57
N MET A 42 2.38 -11.19 1.17
CA MET A 42 1.78 -11.99 0.10
C MET A 42 2.02 -11.40 -1.29
N CYS A 43 2.34 -10.11 -1.37
CA CYS A 43 2.52 -9.43 -2.65
C CYS A 43 3.84 -9.87 -3.29
N PRO A 44 3.93 -10.00 -4.62
CA PRO A 44 5.16 -10.39 -5.30
C PRO A 44 6.28 -9.37 -5.07
N GLN A 45 7.35 -9.76 -4.39
CA GLN A 45 8.51 -8.94 -4.06
C GLN A 45 9.77 -9.59 -4.68
N PRO A 46 10.27 -9.06 -5.82
CA PRO A 46 11.50 -9.54 -6.44
C PRO A 46 12.66 -9.57 -5.44
N GLY A 47 13.30 -10.73 -5.30
CA GLY A 47 14.42 -10.93 -4.38
C GLY A 47 14.05 -11.17 -2.91
N ILE A 48 12.77 -11.11 -2.53
CA ILE A 48 12.29 -11.50 -1.19
C ILE A 48 11.50 -12.82 -1.27
N ASN A 49 10.38 -12.82 -1.98
CA ASN A 49 9.49 -13.98 -2.14
C ASN A 49 9.28 -14.36 -3.63
N VAL A 50 9.90 -13.63 -4.56
CA VAL A 50 9.98 -13.98 -5.99
C VAL A 50 11.45 -14.18 -6.37
N CYS A 51 11.74 -15.28 -7.07
CA CYS A 51 13.09 -15.62 -7.53
C CYS A 51 13.66 -14.51 -8.45
N PRO A 52 14.91 -14.06 -8.25
CA PRO A 52 15.51 -12.98 -9.06
C PRO A 52 15.51 -13.28 -10.57
N ASP A 53 15.74 -14.54 -10.95
CA ASP A 53 15.82 -14.96 -12.36
C ASP A 53 14.46 -14.98 -13.07
N ALA A 54 13.36 -14.86 -12.32
CA ALA A 54 12.01 -14.71 -12.87
C ALA A 54 11.76 -13.27 -13.41
N THR A 55 12.74 -12.36 -13.34
CA THR A 55 12.58 -10.96 -13.78
C THR A 55 12.35 -10.80 -15.28
N ASN A 56 12.78 -11.74 -16.13
CA ASN A 56 12.39 -11.74 -17.55
C ASN A 56 10.88 -11.93 -17.74
N ASP A 57 10.20 -12.53 -16.75
CA ASP A 57 8.77 -12.74 -16.67
C ASP A 57 8.06 -11.71 -15.78
N LEU A 58 8.72 -10.62 -15.36
CA LEU A 58 8.10 -9.63 -14.45
C LEU A 58 6.94 -8.84 -15.11
N LEU A 59 6.84 -8.87 -16.44
CA LEU A 59 5.67 -8.40 -17.20
C LEU A 59 4.49 -9.37 -17.15
N ASN A 60 4.68 -10.57 -16.59
CA ASN A 60 3.62 -11.54 -16.42
C ASN A 60 2.60 -11.00 -15.40
N TRP A 61 1.33 -11.06 -15.77
CA TRP A 61 0.22 -10.59 -14.96
C TRP A 61 0.22 -11.17 -13.53
N LYS A 62 0.81 -12.35 -13.33
CA LYS A 62 0.99 -13.01 -12.03
C LYS A 62 1.78 -12.20 -11.00
N TYR A 63 2.66 -11.31 -11.46
CA TYR A 63 3.51 -10.50 -10.58
C TYR A 63 3.06 -9.05 -10.46
N ASN A 64 1.98 -8.67 -11.14
CA ASN A 64 1.42 -7.32 -11.05
C ASN A 64 0.76 -7.09 -9.69
N GLN A 65 1.06 -5.95 -9.08
CA GLN A 65 0.41 -5.49 -7.85
C GLN A 65 -0.65 -4.45 -8.18
N THR A 66 -1.90 -4.72 -7.79
CA THR A 66 -2.96 -3.71 -7.81
C THR A 66 -3.10 -3.14 -6.40
N LEU A 67 -2.89 -1.83 -6.28
CA LEU A 67 -3.08 -1.10 -5.03
C LEU A 67 -4.50 -0.51 -5.03
N ILE A 68 -5.38 -1.03 -4.18
CA ILE A 68 -6.68 -0.43 -3.96
C ILE A 68 -6.58 0.48 -2.74
N MET A 69 -6.67 1.79 -2.99
CA MET A 69 -6.51 2.84 -1.98
C MET A 69 -7.77 3.10 -1.14
N ASP A 70 -8.87 2.39 -1.41
CA ASP A 70 -10.13 2.54 -0.67
C ASP A 70 -10.11 1.86 0.71
N GLY A 71 -9.06 1.07 1.00
CA GLY A 71 -8.91 0.33 2.25
C GLY A 71 -9.94 -0.80 2.41
N ASN A 72 -10.68 -1.14 1.36
CA ASN A 72 -11.74 -2.12 1.37
C ASN A 72 -11.23 -3.43 0.75
N PHE A 73 -10.26 -4.06 1.42
CA PHE A 73 -9.81 -5.40 1.04
C PHE A 73 -10.90 -6.42 1.39
N LYS A 74 -11.90 -6.55 0.53
CA LYS A 74 -12.71 -7.77 0.48
C LYS A 74 -12.01 -8.72 -0.48
N ALA A 75 -11.32 -9.72 0.08
CA ALA A 75 -10.90 -10.86 -0.71
C ALA A 75 -12.17 -11.64 -1.07
N GLU A 76 -12.70 -11.43 -2.27
CA GLU A 76 -13.72 -12.31 -2.83
C GLU A 76 -13.03 -13.65 -3.13
N HIS A 77 -13.32 -14.65 -2.29
CA HIS A 77 -13.01 -16.04 -2.61
C HIS A 77 -14.04 -16.50 -3.65
N LEU A 78 -13.59 -16.70 -4.89
CA LEU A 78 -14.32 -17.47 -5.91
C LEU A 78 -14.05 -18.96 -5.74
#